data_AF-A0A8H4QQH5-F1
#
_entry.id   AF-A0A8H4QQH5-F1
#
_cell.length_a   1.000
_cell.length_b   1.000
_cell.length_c   1.000
_cell.angle_alpha   90.00
_cell.angle_beta   90.00
_cell.angle_gamma   90.00
#
_symmetry.space_group_name_H-M   'P 1'
#
loop_
_entity.id
_entity.type
_entity.pdbx_description
1 polymer ?
#
loop_
_entity_poly.entity_id
_entity_poly.type
_entity_poly.pdbx_seq_one_letter_code
_entity_poly.pdbx_strand_id
1 'polypeptide(L)'
;MMLLKHWKLASWRELLDKIPPNPVTGKVEMMDVLKFVESHPDKMEKFMAQSAESERGKPKVDLANYDYQALASTIVPSSFWVIQLTHVGFFDRNGNEVDPAQAHSSSGIEPAFMIYCYDEKNMYRLAEQCLGLPDSTRVLKSIKQAIADPVPPLKPSLPLFLIVSIKFAAHAEVLKPFLDSLPAPFHWRFETAQEAEIVDDGVHELNKKGVKIGMELAEKEKASGNKAFAKKDRKAAIEAYSAAVGHTTDVLSQKPDIKEQEKATKLRAVCLANRAAAQLLPGDDMNAKSALEDGKAAETLDPSYAKAYARQAAASEALGNITEAQDAIARALRRKDLENDSALVDRFLSLLVGGDVAPLNGTALRQWFEADSSRKERIKDIGGELKRRLEAL
;
A
#
# COMPACT_ATOMS: atom_id res chain seq x y z
N MET A 1 -7.17 -44.98 15.30
CA MET A 1 -6.30 -43.81 15.49
C MET A 1 -6.99 -42.59 14.86
N MET A 2 -8.09 -42.19 15.50
CA MET A 2 -8.78 -40.93 15.29
C MET A 2 -8.06 -39.89 16.14
N LEU A 3 -7.67 -38.75 15.55
CA LEU A 3 -7.49 -37.42 16.18
C LEU A 3 -6.66 -36.56 15.21
N LEU A 4 -7.29 -35.99 14.18
CA LEU A 4 -6.73 -34.90 13.35
C LEU A 4 -7.80 -34.26 12.44
N LYS A 5 -9.06 -34.16 12.89
CA LYS A 5 -10.18 -33.69 12.03
C LYS A 5 -10.99 -32.49 12.54
N HIS A 6 -10.62 -31.85 13.65
CA HIS A 6 -11.50 -30.87 14.28
C HIS A 6 -10.82 -29.54 14.58
N TRP A 7 -10.10 -28.94 13.62
CA TRP A 7 -9.83 -27.49 13.59
C TRP A 7 -9.37 -27.07 12.19
N LYS A 8 -10.04 -26.06 11.59
CA LYS A 8 -9.59 -25.19 10.47
C LYS A 8 -10.66 -24.20 9.95
N LEU A 9 -11.89 -24.21 10.47
CA LEU A 9 -12.96 -23.25 10.09
C LEU A 9 -13.27 -22.19 11.17
N ALA A 10 -13.15 -22.55 12.45
CA ALA A 10 -13.47 -21.65 13.57
C ALA A 10 -12.47 -20.48 13.66
N SER A 11 -11.16 -20.75 13.58
CA SER A 11 -10.12 -19.73 13.70
C SER A 11 -10.11 -18.70 12.57
N TRP A 12 -10.50 -19.09 11.35
CA TRP A 12 -10.55 -18.18 10.21
C TRP A 12 -11.77 -17.25 10.27
N ARG A 13 -12.95 -17.79 10.59
CA ARG A 13 -14.14 -16.95 10.82
C ARG A 13 -13.96 -16.03 12.01
N GLU A 14 -13.43 -16.52 13.12
CA GLU A 14 -13.11 -15.69 14.30
C GLU A 14 -12.09 -14.58 14.02
N LEU A 15 -11.20 -14.77 13.04
CA LEU A 15 -10.27 -13.74 12.60
C LEU A 15 -10.99 -12.71 11.71
N LEU A 16 -11.74 -13.17 10.71
CA LEU A 16 -12.50 -12.31 9.80
C LEU A 16 -13.56 -11.47 10.52
N ASP A 17 -14.23 -12.03 11.54
CA ASP A 17 -15.23 -11.33 12.34
C ASP A 17 -14.65 -10.16 13.16
N LYS A 18 -13.32 -10.14 13.36
CA LYS A 18 -12.61 -9.06 14.06
C LYS A 18 -12.10 -7.98 13.12
N ILE A 19 -12.16 -8.22 11.81
CA ILE A 19 -11.71 -7.27 10.80
C ILE A 19 -12.94 -6.49 10.34
N PRO A 20 -12.98 -5.16 10.52
CA PRO A 20 -14.10 -4.38 10.02
C PRO A 20 -14.17 -4.53 8.49
N PRO A 21 -15.37 -4.70 7.92
CA PRO A 21 -15.51 -4.79 6.47
C PRO A 21 -15.05 -3.49 5.83
N ASN A 22 -14.44 -3.60 4.65
CA ASN A 22 -14.08 -2.48 3.81
C ASN A 22 -15.34 -1.61 3.60
N PRO A 23 -15.26 -0.29 3.87
CA PRO A 23 -16.43 0.60 3.88
C PRO A 23 -17.01 0.83 2.47
N VAL A 24 -16.27 0.47 1.42
CA VAL A 24 -16.64 0.59 0.01
C VAL A 24 -17.32 -0.69 -0.47
N THR A 25 -16.70 -1.83 -0.21
CA THR A 25 -17.17 -3.13 -0.74
C THR A 25 -18.08 -3.88 0.23
N GLY A 26 -18.11 -3.47 1.50
CA GLY A 26 -18.86 -4.13 2.57
C GLY A 26 -18.31 -5.49 2.96
N LYS A 27 -17.09 -5.84 2.52
CA LYS A 27 -16.46 -7.16 2.71
C LYS A 27 -15.07 -7.01 3.32
N VAL A 28 -14.59 -8.05 3.99
CA VAL A 28 -13.20 -8.12 4.45
C VAL A 28 -12.33 -8.58 3.28
N GLU A 29 -11.41 -7.73 2.83
CA GLU A 29 -10.49 -8.02 1.74
C GLU A 29 -9.16 -8.57 2.26
N MET A 30 -8.36 -9.21 1.40
CA MET A 30 -7.06 -9.77 1.82
C MET A 30 -6.12 -8.69 2.40
N MET A 31 -6.17 -7.47 1.87
CA MET A 31 -5.38 -6.36 2.41
C MET A 31 -5.82 -5.95 3.82
N ASP A 32 -7.11 -6.05 4.14
CA ASP A 32 -7.62 -5.79 5.49
C ASP A 32 -7.15 -6.87 6.47
N VAL A 33 -7.10 -8.13 6.01
CA VAL A 33 -6.50 -9.24 6.76
C VAL A 33 -5.02 -8.97 7.02
N LEU A 34 -4.25 -8.60 5.99
CA LEU A 34 -2.82 -8.33 6.15
C LEU A 34 -2.56 -7.19 7.15
N LYS A 35 -3.27 -6.06 7.05
CA LYS A 35 -3.17 -4.94 8.02
C LYS A 35 -3.55 -5.34 9.44
N PHE A 36 -4.62 -6.12 9.59
CA PHE A 36 -5.03 -6.62 10.89
C PHE A 36 -3.98 -7.53 11.50
N VAL A 37 -3.36 -8.36 10.69
CA VAL A 37 -2.35 -9.30 11.14
C VAL A 37 -1.01 -8.59 11.42
N GLU A 38 -0.63 -7.55 10.67
CA GLU A 38 0.53 -6.67 10.95
C GLU A 38 0.40 -5.95 12.30
N SER A 39 -0.82 -5.50 12.63
CA SER A 39 -1.11 -4.86 13.92
C SER A 39 -1.29 -5.86 15.08
N HIS A 40 -1.28 -7.16 14.81
CA HIS A 40 -1.43 -8.25 15.78
C HIS A 40 -0.38 -9.35 15.55
N PRO A 41 0.89 -9.11 15.91
CA PRO A 41 2.01 -9.99 15.56
C PRO A 41 1.88 -11.43 16.11
N ASP A 42 1.18 -11.62 17.23
CA ASP A 42 0.84 -12.94 17.80
C ASP A 42 -0.11 -13.75 16.89
N LYS A 43 -0.93 -13.06 16.11
CA LYS A 43 -1.80 -13.65 15.08
C LYS A 43 -1.04 -13.83 13.76
N MET A 44 -0.06 -12.98 13.46
CA MET A 44 0.83 -13.13 12.30
C MET A 44 1.62 -14.42 12.36
N GLU A 45 2.24 -14.73 13.50
CA GLU A 45 3.01 -15.96 13.66
C GLU A 45 2.13 -17.20 13.42
N LYS A 46 0.90 -17.20 13.95
CA LYS A 46 -0.08 -18.28 13.72
C LYS A 46 -0.59 -18.33 12.27
N PHE A 47 -0.88 -17.19 11.67
CA PHE A 47 -1.33 -17.09 10.27
C PHE A 47 -0.23 -17.54 9.29
N MET A 48 1.03 -17.16 9.56
CA MET A 48 2.20 -17.53 8.78
C MET A 48 2.55 -19.00 8.97
N ALA A 49 2.49 -19.55 10.20
CA ALA A 49 2.66 -20.99 10.43
C ALA A 49 1.62 -21.83 9.67
N GLN A 50 0.36 -21.37 9.63
CA GLN A 50 -0.73 -22.04 8.90
C GLN A 50 -0.63 -21.84 7.38
N SER A 51 -0.16 -20.68 6.92
CA SER A 51 0.11 -20.41 5.50
C SER A 51 1.33 -21.15 5.00
N ALA A 52 2.35 -21.36 5.83
CA ALA A 52 3.56 -22.12 5.53
C ALA A 52 3.30 -23.64 5.47
N GLU A 53 2.37 -24.16 6.28
CA GLU A 53 1.85 -25.53 6.14
C GLU A 53 1.02 -25.74 4.86
N SER A 54 0.48 -24.66 4.28
CA SER A 54 -0.22 -24.72 3.00
C SER A 54 0.78 -24.40 1.89
N GLU A 55 1.62 -25.37 1.52
CA GLU A 55 2.62 -25.27 0.45
C GLU A 55 2.10 -24.45 -0.75
N ARG A 56 2.43 -23.15 -0.80
CA ARG A 56 2.00 -22.28 -1.90
C ARG A 56 2.75 -22.71 -3.15
N GLY A 57 2.01 -23.26 -4.12
CA GLY A 57 2.45 -23.39 -5.51
C GLY A 57 2.52 -24.81 -6.06
N LYS A 58 2.50 -25.84 -5.21
CA LYS A 58 2.37 -27.23 -5.67
C LYS A 58 0.94 -27.71 -5.42
N PRO A 59 0.22 -28.15 -6.47
CA PRO A 59 -1.07 -28.81 -6.29
C PRO A 59 -0.92 -29.98 -5.30
N LYS A 60 -1.83 -30.10 -4.34
CA LYS A 60 -1.89 -31.25 -3.41
C LYS A 60 -2.32 -32.54 -4.11
N VAL A 61 -2.86 -32.40 -5.32
CA VAL A 61 -3.37 -33.48 -6.14
C VAL A 61 -2.67 -33.47 -7.51
N ASP A 62 -2.49 -34.64 -8.09
CA ASP A 62 -1.98 -34.74 -9.45
C ASP A 62 -3.07 -34.29 -10.44
N LEU A 63 -2.97 -33.05 -10.91
CA LEU A 63 -3.94 -32.44 -11.82
C LEU A 63 -4.03 -33.13 -13.19
N ALA A 64 -3.00 -33.87 -13.60
CA ALA A 64 -2.98 -34.59 -14.87
C ALA A 64 -3.84 -35.86 -14.80
N ASN A 65 -3.81 -36.54 -13.65
CA ASN A 65 -4.49 -37.81 -13.42
C ASN A 65 -5.73 -37.70 -12.52
N TYR A 66 -6.13 -36.49 -12.13
CA TYR A 66 -7.31 -36.25 -11.30
C TYR A 66 -8.59 -36.69 -12.03
N ASP A 67 -9.47 -37.41 -11.33
CA ASP A 67 -10.75 -37.85 -11.88
C ASP A 67 -11.79 -36.73 -11.82
N TYR A 68 -11.81 -35.90 -12.86
CA TYR A 68 -12.80 -34.82 -12.99
C TYR A 68 -14.23 -35.34 -13.24
N GLN A 69 -14.40 -36.59 -13.69
CA GLN A 69 -15.73 -37.17 -13.93
C GLN A 69 -16.44 -37.47 -12.61
N ALA A 70 -15.69 -37.90 -11.58
CA ALA A 70 -16.23 -38.11 -10.23
C ALA A 70 -16.90 -36.86 -9.63
N LEU A 71 -16.55 -35.66 -10.13
CA LEU A 71 -17.14 -34.40 -9.68
C LEU A 71 -18.57 -34.15 -10.19
N ALA A 72 -19.13 -34.99 -11.06
CA ALA A 72 -20.50 -34.85 -11.56
C ALA A 72 -21.53 -34.65 -10.43
N SER A 73 -21.39 -35.44 -9.35
CA SER A 73 -22.27 -35.38 -8.17
C SER A 73 -22.11 -34.12 -7.31
N THR A 74 -21.06 -33.34 -7.55
CA THR A 74 -20.75 -32.10 -6.80
C THR A 74 -21.29 -30.84 -7.46
N ILE A 75 -21.87 -30.96 -8.67
CA ILE A 75 -22.40 -29.82 -9.43
C ILE A 75 -23.59 -29.22 -8.69
N VAL A 76 -23.45 -27.98 -8.23
CA VAL A 76 -24.49 -27.27 -7.48
C VAL A 76 -25.43 -26.56 -8.47
N PRO A 77 -26.76 -26.78 -8.42
CA PRO A 77 -27.70 -26.07 -9.28
C PRO A 77 -27.59 -24.55 -9.11
N SER A 78 -27.66 -23.82 -10.23
CA SER A 78 -27.53 -22.35 -10.28
C SER A 78 -26.20 -21.78 -9.76
N SER A 79 -25.19 -22.62 -9.53
CA SER A 79 -23.84 -22.13 -9.23
C SER A 79 -23.13 -21.66 -10.49
N PHE A 80 -22.42 -20.53 -10.39
CA PHE A 80 -21.58 -20.06 -11.49
C PHE A 80 -20.26 -19.55 -10.95
N TRP A 81 -19.20 -19.84 -11.69
CA TRP A 81 -17.86 -19.37 -11.37
C TRP A 81 -17.36 -18.46 -12.48
N VAL A 82 -16.46 -17.54 -12.12
CA VAL A 82 -15.78 -16.67 -13.07
C VAL A 82 -14.28 -16.86 -12.92
N ILE A 83 -13.56 -16.97 -14.03
CA ILE A 83 -12.11 -16.90 -14.06
C ILE A 83 -11.65 -15.63 -14.80
N GLN A 84 -10.82 -14.82 -14.16
CA GLN A 84 -10.41 -13.50 -14.65
C GLN A 84 -8.90 -13.32 -14.63
N LEU A 85 -8.40 -12.47 -15.53
CA LEU A 85 -7.03 -11.99 -15.57
C LEU A 85 -6.97 -10.50 -15.21
N THR A 86 -6.23 -10.18 -14.15
CA THR A 86 -6.04 -8.80 -13.69
C THR A 86 -4.58 -8.43 -13.69
N HIS A 87 -4.23 -7.26 -14.21
CA HIS A 87 -2.90 -6.70 -14.07
C HIS A 87 -2.73 -6.17 -12.64
N VAL A 88 -1.75 -6.68 -11.91
CA VAL A 88 -1.56 -6.37 -10.49
C VAL A 88 -0.39 -5.42 -10.21
N GLY A 89 0.45 -5.13 -11.20
CA GLY A 89 1.55 -4.18 -11.04
C GLY A 89 2.77 -4.58 -11.85
N PHE A 90 3.91 -3.99 -11.50
CA PHE A 90 5.20 -4.29 -12.10
C PHE A 90 6.13 -4.86 -11.05
N PHE A 91 6.95 -5.82 -11.44
CA PHE A 91 7.86 -6.51 -10.53
C PHE A 91 9.27 -6.51 -11.11
N ASP A 92 10.27 -6.33 -10.24
CA ASP A 92 11.67 -6.50 -10.60
C ASP A 92 12.03 -8.00 -10.69
N ARG A 93 13.25 -8.30 -11.14
CA ARG A 93 13.77 -9.68 -11.24
C ARG A 93 13.83 -10.43 -9.90
N ASN A 94 13.81 -9.70 -8.78
CA ASN A 94 13.83 -10.27 -7.45
C ASN A 94 12.41 -10.52 -6.92
N GLY A 95 11.37 -10.18 -7.68
CA GLY A 95 9.97 -10.31 -7.28
C GLY A 95 9.50 -9.19 -6.34
N ASN A 96 10.21 -8.05 -6.29
CA ASN A 96 9.75 -6.88 -5.57
C ASN A 96 8.84 -6.04 -6.45
N GLU A 97 7.77 -5.52 -5.87
CA GLU A 97 6.87 -4.59 -6.54
C GLU A 97 7.61 -3.28 -6.88
N VAL A 98 7.37 -2.75 -8.07
CA VAL A 98 7.97 -1.52 -8.58
C VAL A 98 6.86 -0.53 -8.94
N ASP A 99 7.08 0.74 -8.60
CA ASP A 99 6.20 1.83 -8.98
C ASP A 99 6.03 1.86 -10.52
N PRO A 100 4.79 1.83 -11.04
CA PRO A 100 4.51 1.96 -12.47
C PRO A 100 5.22 3.15 -13.15
N ALA A 101 5.43 4.27 -12.43
CA ALA A 101 6.14 5.43 -12.97
C ALA A 101 7.63 5.13 -13.25
N GLN A 102 8.22 4.20 -12.50
CA GLN A 102 9.61 3.76 -12.68
C GLN A 102 9.74 2.61 -13.68
N ALA A 103 8.65 1.88 -13.94
CA ALA A 103 8.61 0.68 -14.78
C ALA A 103 9.12 0.90 -16.21
N HIS A 104 8.88 2.08 -16.79
CA HIS A 104 9.32 2.41 -18.16
C HIS A 104 10.82 2.75 -18.26
N SER A 105 11.49 3.00 -17.13
CA SER A 105 12.84 3.55 -17.10
C SER A 105 13.92 2.55 -16.68
N SER A 106 13.52 1.39 -16.15
CA SER A 106 14.46 0.39 -15.62
C SER A 106 14.38 -0.92 -16.39
N SER A 107 15.54 -1.50 -16.69
CA SER A 107 15.64 -2.78 -17.41
C SER A 107 15.35 -3.95 -16.47
N GLY A 108 14.62 -4.96 -16.97
CA GLY A 108 14.30 -6.16 -16.21
C GLY A 108 13.06 -6.05 -15.30
N ILE A 109 12.20 -5.07 -15.56
CA ILE A 109 10.87 -4.98 -14.94
C ILE A 109 9.87 -5.72 -15.83
N GLU A 110 9.07 -6.58 -15.22
CA GLU A 110 8.00 -7.31 -15.91
C GLU A 110 6.63 -6.98 -15.31
N PRO A 111 5.58 -6.83 -16.13
CA PRO A 111 4.23 -6.71 -15.62
C PRO A 111 3.82 -8.02 -14.96
N ALA A 112 3.21 -7.94 -13.78
CA ALA A 112 2.61 -9.10 -13.13
C ALA A 112 1.10 -9.09 -13.31
N PHE A 113 0.57 -10.29 -13.47
CA PHE A 113 -0.85 -10.55 -13.57
C PHE A 113 -1.27 -11.54 -12.51
N MET A 114 -2.54 -11.52 -12.16
CA MET A 114 -3.16 -12.49 -11.27
C MET A 114 -4.32 -13.16 -12.00
N ILE A 115 -4.32 -14.49 -11.97
CA ILE A 115 -5.43 -15.32 -12.40
C ILE A 115 -6.29 -15.61 -11.17
N TYR A 116 -7.52 -15.11 -11.17
CA TYR A 116 -8.48 -15.38 -10.11
C TYR A 116 -9.55 -16.33 -10.61
N CYS A 117 -9.97 -17.29 -9.79
CA CYS A 117 -11.25 -17.97 -9.95
C CYS A 117 -12.08 -17.77 -8.68
N TYR A 118 -13.31 -17.30 -8.82
CA TYR A 118 -14.23 -17.10 -7.70
C TYR A 118 -15.64 -17.60 -8.04
N ASP A 119 -16.40 -17.93 -7.00
CA ASP A 119 -17.78 -18.41 -7.11
C ASP A 119 -18.83 -17.29 -7.00
N GLU A 120 -20.11 -17.63 -7.07
CA GLU A 120 -21.23 -16.68 -6.98
C GLU A 120 -21.30 -15.93 -5.64
N LYS A 121 -20.56 -16.40 -4.63
CA LYS A 121 -20.44 -15.76 -3.31
C LYS A 121 -19.16 -14.91 -3.19
N ASN A 122 -18.42 -14.75 -4.28
CA ASN A 122 -17.11 -14.11 -4.34
C ASN A 122 -16.04 -14.78 -3.47
N MET A 123 -16.18 -16.08 -3.18
CA MET A 123 -15.11 -16.83 -2.53
C MET A 123 -14.08 -17.27 -3.56
N TYR A 124 -12.82 -16.91 -3.33
CA TYR A 124 -11.72 -17.31 -4.20
C TYR A 124 -11.49 -18.81 -4.12
N ARG A 125 -11.62 -19.48 -5.27
CA ARG A 125 -11.17 -20.84 -5.51
C ARG A 125 -9.69 -20.90 -5.85
N LEU A 126 -9.18 -19.86 -6.51
CA LEU A 126 -7.78 -19.72 -6.88
C LEU A 126 -7.39 -18.23 -6.93
N ALA A 127 -6.15 -17.95 -6.53
CA ALA A 127 -5.42 -16.73 -6.88
C ALA A 127 -3.98 -17.14 -7.23
N GLU A 128 -3.60 -17.05 -8.51
CA GLU A 128 -2.25 -17.41 -8.99
C GLU A 128 -1.58 -16.21 -9.67
N GLN A 129 -0.43 -15.81 -9.15
CA GLN A 129 0.37 -14.73 -9.72
C GLN A 129 1.23 -15.25 -10.87
N CYS A 130 1.29 -14.47 -11.94
CA CYS A 130 2.09 -14.72 -13.13
C CYS A 130 2.98 -13.50 -13.38
N LEU A 131 4.27 -13.72 -13.61
CA LEU A 131 5.14 -12.70 -14.21
C LEU A 131 4.97 -12.77 -15.72
N GLY A 132 4.59 -11.66 -16.32
CA GLY A 132 4.13 -11.59 -17.70
C GLY A 132 2.73 -12.17 -17.93
N LEU A 133 2.29 -12.11 -19.18
CA LEU A 133 1.04 -12.73 -19.60
C LEU A 133 1.16 -14.27 -19.46
N PRO A 134 0.14 -14.95 -18.92
CA PRO A 134 0.19 -16.39 -18.76
C PRO A 134 0.14 -17.10 -20.11
N ASP A 135 0.91 -18.19 -20.24
CA ASP A 135 0.80 -19.09 -21.39
C ASP A 135 -0.41 -20.04 -21.26
N SER A 136 -0.75 -20.74 -22.34
CA SER A 136 -1.92 -21.65 -22.36
C SER A 136 -1.81 -22.79 -21.33
N THR A 137 -0.59 -23.27 -21.06
CA THR A 137 -0.33 -24.32 -20.08
C THR A 137 -0.65 -23.84 -18.67
N ARG A 138 -0.23 -22.62 -18.34
CA ARG A 138 -0.51 -21.95 -17.08
C ARG A 138 -2.00 -21.77 -16.89
N VAL A 139 -2.70 -21.18 -17.86
CA VAL A 139 -4.15 -20.93 -17.75
C VAL A 139 -4.93 -22.23 -17.54
N LEU A 140 -4.61 -23.27 -18.31
CA LEU A 140 -5.24 -24.59 -18.15
C LEU A 140 -4.97 -25.17 -16.76
N LYS A 141 -3.72 -25.08 -16.28
CA LYS A 141 -3.33 -25.54 -14.94
C LYS A 141 -4.12 -24.79 -13.86
N SER A 142 -4.24 -23.46 -13.96
CA SER A 142 -5.01 -22.64 -13.03
C SER A 142 -6.47 -23.09 -12.96
N ILE A 143 -7.13 -23.30 -14.10
CA ILE A 143 -8.53 -23.80 -14.11
C ILE A 143 -8.63 -25.17 -13.42
N LYS A 144 -7.72 -26.09 -13.74
CA LYS A 144 -7.65 -27.41 -13.09
C LYS A 144 -7.46 -27.31 -11.58
N GLN A 145 -6.60 -26.41 -11.10
CA GLN A 145 -6.40 -26.16 -9.68
C GLN A 145 -7.66 -25.61 -9.01
N ALA A 146 -8.34 -24.64 -9.61
CA ALA A 146 -9.58 -24.07 -9.05
C ALA A 146 -10.69 -25.13 -8.87
N ILE A 147 -10.68 -26.16 -9.70
CA ILE A 147 -11.61 -27.30 -9.65
C ILE A 147 -11.15 -28.35 -8.64
N ALA A 148 -9.91 -28.83 -8.75
CA ALA A 148 -9.42 -30.02 -8.06
C ALA A 148 -8.69 -29.77 -6.74
N ASP A 149 -8.15 -28.57 -6.53
CA ASP A 149 -7.39 -28.17 -5.33
C ASP A 149 -7.62 -26.68 -5.00
N PRO A 150 -8.88 -26.30 -4.68
CA PRO A 150 -9.20 -24.90 -4.43
C PRO A 150 -8.61 -24.41 -3.10
N VAL A 151 -8.49 -23.09 -2.96
CA VAL A 151 -8.08 -22.45 -1.71
C VAL A 151 -9.03 -22.85 -0.57
N PRO A 152 -8.52 -23.30 0.59
CA PRO A 152 -9.35 -23.60 1.75
C PRO A 152 -10.25 -22.41 2.15
N PRO A 153 -11.48 -22.66 2.62
CA PRO A 153 -12.07 -23.93 3.04
C PRO A 153 -12.82 -24.68 1.94
N LEU A 154 -12.69 -24.25 0.69
CA LEU A 154 -13.44 -24.83 -0.42
C LEU A 154 -12.97 -26.26 -0.69
N LYS A 155 -13.89 -27.06 -1.22
CA LYS A 155 -13.64 -28.46 -1.59
C LYS A 155 -13.66 -28.61 -3.11
N PRO A 156 -12.99 -29.63 -3.65
CA PRO A 156 -13.06 -29.93 -5.08
C PRO A 156 -14.51 -30.08 -5.53
N SER A 157 -14.87 -29.39 -6.60
CA SER A 157 -16.23 -29.39 -7.13
C SER A 157 -16.28 -28.82 -8.55
N LEU A 158 -17.44 -28.87 -9.19
CA LEU A 158 -17.72 -28.16 -10.44
C LEU A 158 -18.90 -27.20 -10.25
N PRO A 159 -18.93 -26.05 -10.96
CA PRO A 159 -20.11 -25.21 -11.03
C PRO A 159 -21.13 -25.80 -12.02
N LEU A 160 -22.35 -25.27 -12.04
CA LEU A 160 -23.24 -25.47 -13.17
C LEU A 160 -22.71 -24.70 -14.40
N PHE A 161 -22.17 -23.51 -14.17
CA PHE A 161 -21.71 -22.62 -15.24
C PHE A 161 -20.32 -22.01 -14.96
N LEU A 162 -19.40 -22.06 -15.92
CA LEU A 162 -18.10 -21.39 -15.84
C LEU A 162 -17.99 -20.29 -16.91
N ILE A 163 -17.75 -19.05 -16.47
CA ILE A 163 -17.43 -17.92 -17.34
C ILE A 163 -15.92 -17.71 -17.35
N VAL A 164 -15.32 -17.81 -18.54
CA VAL A 164 -13.89 -17.56 -18.75
C VAL A 164 -13.71 -16.15 -19.32
N SER A 165 -12.92 -15.30 -18.68
CA SER A 165 -12.71 -13.94 -19.19
C SER A 165 -12.25 -13.93 -20.65
N ILE A 166 -12.75 -12.96 -21.41
CA ILE A 166 -12.42 -12.78 -22.83
C ILE A 166 -10.91 -12.57 -23.05
N LYS A 167 -10.19 -12.10 -22.01
CA LYS A 167 -8.73 -11.98 -22.00
C LYS A 167 -8.01 -13.32 -22.21
N PHE A 168 -8.67 -14.45 -21.98
CA PHE A 168 -8.13 -15.79 -22.22
C PHE A 168 -8.54 -16.40 -23.57
N ALA A 169 -9.22 -15.64 -24.45
CA ALA A 169 -9.69 -16.15 -25.74
C ALA A 169 -8.56 -16.74 -26.60
N ALA A 170 -7.34 -16.20 -26.51
CA ALA A 170 -6.16 -16.72 -27.21
C ALA A 170 -5.76 -18.15 -26.80
N HIS A 171 -6.24 -18.64 -25.65
CA HIS A 171 -5.95 -19.99 -25.15
C HIS A 171 -7.06 -21.00 -25.45
N ALA A 172 -8.09 -20.62 -26.21
CA ALA A 172 -9.29 -21.43 -26.46
C ALA A 172 -8.98 -22.85 -26.99
N GLU A 173 -7.98 -22.99 -27.87
CA GLU A 173 -7.59 -24.29 -28.45
C GLU A 173 -7.15 -25.30 -27.39
N VAL A 174 -6.49 -24.84 -26.32
CA VAL A 174 -6.00 -25.68 -25.23
C VAL A 174 -7.07 -25.89 -24.16
N LEU A 175 -7.93 -24.89 -23.92
CA LEU A 175 -8.96 -24.95 -22.90
C LEU A 175 -10.15 -25.83 -23.32
N LYS A 176 -10.60 -25.70 -24.57
CA LYS A 176 -11.84 -26.31 -25.05
C LYS A 176 -11.85 -27.85 -24.91
N PRO A 177 -10.82 -28.61 -25.32
CA PRO A 177 -10.84 -30.07 -25.17
C PRO A 177 -11.00 -30.53 -23.72
N PHE A 178 -10.40 -29.81 -22.77
CA PHE A 178 -10.53 -30.11 -21.36
C PHE A 178 -11.91 -29.72 -20.82
N LEU A 179 -12.37 -28.50 -21.08
CA LEU A 179 -13.64 -28.00 -20.55
C LEU A 179 -14.86 -28.75 -21.13
N ASP A 180 -14.83 -29.11 -22.42
CA ASP A 180 -15.87 -29.92 -23.07
C ASP A 180 -15.89 -31.37 -22.57
N SER A 181 -14.79 -31.84 -21.96
CA SER A 181 -14.71 -33.19 -21.39
C SER A 181 -15.36 -33.30 -20.01
N LEU A 182 -15.67 -32.20 -19.33
CA LEU A 182 -16.21 -32.21 -17.97
C LEU A 182 -17.66 -32.74 -17.93
N PRO A 183 -18.07 -33.40 -16.82
CA PRO A 183 -19.36 -34.08 -16.75
C PRO A 183 -20.56 -33.12 -16.78
N ALA A 184 -21.62 -33.52 -17.47
CA ALA A 184 -22.91 -32.82 -17.41
C ALA A 184 -23.48 -32.78 -15.98
N PRO A 185 -24.26 -31.74 -15.60
CA PRO A 185 -24.74 -30.63 -16.43
C PRO A 185 -23.80 -29.41 -16.47
N PHE A 186 -22.48 -29.59 -16.36
CA PHE A 186 -21.52 -28.49 -16.48
C PHE A 186 -21.60 -27.81 -17.87
N HIS A 187 -21.54 -26.48 -17.86
CA HIS A 187 -21.45 -25.66 -19.05
C HIS A 187 -20.40 -24.56 -18.88
N TRP A 188 -19.80 -24.12 -19.99
CA TRP A 188 -18.84 -23.03 -19.97
C TRP A 188 -18.95 -22.15 -21.22
N ARG A 189 -18.49 -20.91 -21.11
CA ARG A 189 -18.27 -20.01 -22.26
C ARG A 189 -17.23 -18.95 -21.94
N PHE A 190 -16.76 -18.26 -22.97
CA PHE A 190 -16.09 -16.98 -22.78
C PHE A 190 -17.09 -15.87 -22.41
N GLU A 191 -16.61 -14.94 -21.60
CA GLU A 191 -17.22 -13.63 -21.35
C GLU A 191 -17.41 -12.90 -22.68
N THR A 192 -18.54 -12.20 -22.82
CA THR A 192 -18.80 -11.34 -23.98
C THR A 192 -18.12 -9.98 -23.80
N ALA A 193 -17.86 -9.26 -24.90
CA ALA A 193 -17.28 -7.92 -24.81
C ALA A 193 -18.13 -6.96 -23.94
N GLN A 194 -19.46 -7.05 -24.04
CA GLN A 194 -20.38 -6.25 -23.24
C GLN A 194 -20.30 -6.58 -21.74
N GLU A 195 -20.19 -7.86 -21.37
CA GLU A 195 -20.00 -8.25 -19.97
C GLU A 195 -18.66 -7.76 -19.41
N ALA A 196 -17.59 -7.85 -20.21
CA ALA A 196 -16.29 -7.32 -19.82
C ALA A 196 -16.32 -5.81 -19.58
N GLU A 197 -17.03 -5.06 -20.43
CA GLU A 197 -17.22 -3.60 -20.29
C GLU A 197 -18.03 -3.26 -19.04
N ILE A 198 -19.13 -3.96 -18.77
CA ILE A 198 -19.96 -3.76 -17.55
C ILE A 198 -19.14 -3.97 -16.27
N VAL A 199 -18.25 -4.98 -16.25
CA VAL A 199 -17.37 -5.23 -15.11
C VAL A 199 -16.38 -4.08 -14.93
N ASP A 200 -15.78 -3.59 -16.02
CA ASP A 200 -14.81 -2.49 -15.97
C ASP A 200 -15.46 -1.18 -15.47
N ASP A 201 -16.66 -0.86 -15.96
CA ASP A 201 -17.47 0.26 -15.50
C ASP A 201 -17.85 0.14 -14.02
N GLY A 202 -18.25 -1.07 -13.59
CA GLY A 202 -18.57 -1.36 -12.19
C GLY A 202 -17.38 -1.16 -11.27
N VAL A 203 -16.19 -1.61 -11.67
CA VAL A 203 -14.93 -1.41 -10.94
C VAL A 203 -14.58 0.07 -10.88
N HIS A 204 -14.73 0.80 -11.99
CA HIS A 204 -14.48 2.25 -12.03
C HIS A 204 -15.37 3.01 -11.03
N GLU A 205 -16.67 2.70 -11.00
CA GLU A 205 -17.59 3.34 -10.06
C GLU A 205 -17.33 2.96 -8.59
N LEU A 206 -16.89 1.72 -8.33
CA LEU A 206 -16.44 1.31 -7.00
C LEU A 206 -15.16 2.05 -6.58
N ASN A 207 -14.19 2.20 -7.48
CA ASN A 207 -12.96 2.95 -7.22
C ASN A 207 -13.27 4.42 -6.91
N LYS A 208 -14.13 5.09 -7.70
CA LYS A 208 -14.56 6.48 -7.38
C LYS A 208 -15.19 6.59 -6.00
N LYS A 209 -16.09 5.67 -5.66
CA LYS A 209 -16.72 5.64 -4.33
C LYS A 209 -15.68 5.42 -3.24
N GLY A 210 -14.73 4.52 -3.47
CA GLY A 210 -13.72 4.19 -2.49
C GLY A 210 -12.69 5.29 -2.29
N VAL A 211 -12.31 6.01 -3.35
CA VAL A 211 -11.47 7.21 -3.26
C VAL A 211 -12.17 8.26 -2.38
N LYS A 212 -13.46 8.51 -2.62
CA LYS A 212 -14.23 9.46 -1.81
C LYS A 212 -14.28 9.06 -0.34
N ILE A 213 -14.68 7.82 -0.04
CA ILE A 213 -14.80 7.31 1.33
C ILE A 213 -13.44 7.30 2.03
N GLY A 214 -12.40 6.81 1.35
CA GLY A 214 -11.04 6.75 1.88
C GLY A 214 -10.49 8.13 2.22
N MET A 215 -10.75 9.13 1.37
CA MET A 215 -10.38 10.52 1.65
C MET A 215 -11.14 11.12 2.84
N GLU A 216 -12.44 10.84 3.00
CA GLU A 216 -13.23 11.27 4.15
C GLU A 216 -12.71 10.64 5.46
N LEU A 217 -12.38 9.35 5.44
CA LEU A 217 -11.78 8.65 6.58
C LEU A 217 -10.38 9.19 6.93
N ALA A 218 -9.53 9.41 5.93
CA ALA A 218 -8.20 9.98 6.15
C ALA A 218 -8.26 11.37 6.81
N GLU A 219 -9.18 12.23 6.36
CA GLU A 219 -9.39 13.55 6.97
C GLU A 219 -9.92 13.46 8.40
N LYS A 220 -10.87 12.55 8.66
CA LYS A 220 -11.40 12.30 10.00
C LYS A 220 -10.30 11.82 10.96
N GLU A 221 -9.48 10.87 10.54
CA GLU A 221 -8.40 10.34 11.36
C GLU A 221 -7.28 11.37 11.57
N LYS A 222 -6.95 12.18 10.56
CA LYS A 222 -6.06 13.35 10.75
C LYS A 222 -6.61 14.31 11.79
N ALA A 223 -7.91 14.63 11.75
CA ALA A 223 -8.53 15.51 12.73
C ALA A 223 -8.53 14.90 14.15
N SER A 224 -8.75 13.59 14.26
CA SER A 224 -8.61 12.83 15.51
C SER A 224 -7.18 12.93 16.05
N GLY A 225 -6.18 12.71 15.20
CA GLY A 225 -4.76 12.83 15.53
C GLY A 225 -4.39 14.23 15.99
N ASN A 226 -4.88 15.28 15.32
CA ASN A 226 -4.67 16.67 15.74
C ASN A 226 -5.24 16.94 17.14
N LYS A 227 -6.43 16.40 17.44
CA LYS A 227 -7.07 16.55 18.75
C LYS A 227 -6.30 15.82 19.86
N ALA A 228 -5.82 14.61 19.58
CA ALA A 228 -4.98 13.87 20.52
C ALA A 228 -3.63 14.56 20.75
N PHE A 229 -3.00 15.03 19.68
CA PHE A 229 -1.74 15.76 19.74
C PHE A 229 -1.85 17.05 20.57
N ALA A 230 -2.95 17.81 20.41
CA ALA A 230 -3.21 19.01 21.22
C ALA A 230 -3.33 18.71 22.72
N LYS A 231 -3.78 17.50 23.08
CA LYS A 231 -3.84 17.01 24.46
C LYS A 231 -2.53 16.38 24.95
N LYS A 232 -1.48 16.38 24.12
CA LYS A 232 -0.21 15.67 24.33
C LYS A 232 -0.39 14.16 24.53
N ASP A 233 -1.50 13.61 24.06
CA ASP A 233 -1.73 12.17 24.02
C ASP A 233 -0.99 11.59 22.82
N ARG A 234 0.29 11.25 23.03
CA ARG A 234 1.17 10.77 21.97
C ARG A 234 0.62 9.51 21.32
N LYS A 235 0.23 8.51 22.11
CA LYS A 235 -0.17 7.21 21.61
C LYS A 235 -1.39 7.34 20.70
N ALA A 236 -2.43 8.03 21.16
CA ALA A 236 -3.63 8.24 20.35
C ALA A 236 -3.35 9.09 19.10
N ALA A 237 -2.44 10.06 19.18
CA ALA A 237 -2.05 10.86 18.02
C ALA A 237 -1.34 10.00 16.95
N ILE A 238 -0.36 9.19 17.36
CA ILE A 238 0.38 8.30 16.44
C ILE A 238 -0.56 7.28 15.79
N GLU A 239 -1.47 6.69 16.57
CA GLU A 239 -2.45 5.73 16.08
C GLU A 239 -3.36 6.35 15.01
N ALA A 240 -3.96 7.50 15.31
CA ALA A 240 -4.85 8.20 14.39
C ALA A 240 -4.12 8.68 13.12
N TYR A 241 -2.92 9.26 13.23
CA TYR A 241 -2.16 9.63 12.02
C TYR A 241 -1.74 8.42 11.20
N SER A 242 -1.44 7.27 11.84
CA SER A 242 -1.12 6.04 11.13
C SER A 242 -2.34 5.49 10.38
N ALA A 243 -3.52 5.54 10.98
CA ALA A 243 -4.77 5.20 10.30
C ALA A 243 -5.02 6.12 9.09
N ALA A 244 -4.80 7.44 9.24
CA ALA A 244 -4.92 8.38 8.13
C ALA A 244 -3.94 8.08 6.98
N VAL A 245 -2.69 7.74 7.29
CA VAL A 245 -1.70 7.31 6.27
C VAL A 245 -2.16 6.02 5.58
N GLY A 246 -2.69 5.06 6.32
CA GLY A 246 -3.29 3.83 5.78
C GLY A 246 -4.39 4.14 4.77
N HIS A 247 -5.37 4.95 5.14
CA HIS A 247 -6.46 5.35 4.25
C HIS A 247 -5.97 6.07 2.98
N THR A 248 -4.99 6.98 3.09
CA THR A 248 -4.42 7.62 1.88
C THR A 248 -3.67 6.63 0.99
N THR A 249 -3.10 5.57 1.56
CA THR A 249 -2.45 4.50 0.78
C THR A 249 -3.49 3.68 0.02
N ASP A 250 -4.63 3.38 0.67
CA ASP A 250 -5.76 2.68 0.04
C ASP A 250 -6.40 3.52 -1.07
N VAL A 251 -6.48 4.83 -0.89
CA VAL A 251 -6.96 5.73 -1.95
C VAL A 251 -6.04 5.65 -3.15
N LEU A 252 -4.72 5.70 -2.96
CA LEU A 252 -3.74 5.67 -4.05
C LEU A 252 -3.74 4.33 -4.80
N SER A 253 -4.06 3.22 -4.15
CA SER A 253 -4.17 1.90 -4.80
C SER A 253 -5.42 1.74 -5.66
N GLN A 254 -6.44 2.58 -5.47
CA GLN A 254 -7.69 2.56 -6.24
C GLN A 254 -7.62 3.33 -7.56
N LYS A 255 -6.43 3.73 -8.00
CA LYS A 255 -6.19 4.48 -9.25
C LYS A 255 -7.07 5.74 -9.35
N PRO A 256 -6.98 6.65 -8.37
CA PRO A 256 -7.71 7.91 -8.38
C PRO A 256 -7.33 8.73 -9.61
N ASP A 257 -8.17 9.70 -9.99
CA ASP A 257 -7.77 10.64 -11.03
C ASP A 257 -6.57 11.50 -10.59
N ILE A 258 -5.93 12.21 -11.53
CA ILE A 258 -4.71 13.00 -11.25
C ILE A 258 -4.91 13.99 -10.09
N LYS A 259 -6.08 14.65 -10.01
CA LYS A 259 -6.35 15.65 -8.97
C LYS A 259 -6.55 14.99 -7.61
N GLU A 260 -7.26 13.88 -7.59
CA GLU A 260 -7.48 13.07 -6.39
C GLU A 260 -6.18 12.45 -5.89
N GLN A 261 -5.33 11.95 -6.80
CA GLN A 261 -3.99 11.43 -6.49
C GLN A 261 -3.10 12.50 -5.86
N GLU A 262 -3.05 13.70 -6.44
CA GLU A 262 -2.30 14.83 -5.88
C GLU A 262 -2.81 15.20 -4.48
N LYS A 263 -4.14 15.24 -4.30
CA LYS A 263 -4.75 15.56 -3.00
C LYS A 263 -4.44 14.49 -1.95
N ALA A 264 -4.54 13.21 -2.29
CA ALA A 264 -4.22 12.09 -1.40
C ALA A 264 -2.74 12.08 -1.02
N THR A 265 -1.86 12.33 -1.99
CA THR A 265 -0.41 12.42 -1.78
C THR A 265 -0.04 13.54 -0.81
N LYS A 266 -0.59 14.74 -1.01
CA LYS A 266 -0.38 15.88 -0.11
C LYS A 266 -0.93 15.61 1.29
N LEU A 267 -2.13 15.04 1.39
CA LEU A 267 -2.70 14.67 2.69
C LEU A 267 -1.83 13.64 3.43
N ARG A 268 -1.29 12.65 2.71
CA ARG A 268 -0.37 11.66 3.27
C ARG A 268 0.91 12.30 3.80
N ALA A 269 1.52 13.22 3.05
CA ALA A 269 2.69 13.97 3.48
C ALA A 269 2.41 14.78 4.78
N VAL A 270 1.24 15.42 4.86
CA VAL A 270 0.78 16.12 6.06
C VAL A 270 0.67 15.18 7.26
N CYS A 271 0.01 14.03 7.09
CA CYS A 271 -0.18 13.06 8.17
C CYS A 271 1.15 12.47 8.66
N LEU A 272 2.10 12.18 7.76
CA LEU A 272 3.44 11.71 8.10
C LEU A 272 4.21 12.76 8.92
N ALA A 273 4.25 14.03 8.48
CA ALA A 273 4.93 15.07 9.26
C ALA A 273 4.26 15.31 10.62
N ASN A 274 2.93 15.18 10.72
CA ASN A 274 2.22 15.28 11.99
C ASN A 274 2.50 14.08 12.91
N ARG A 275 2.64 12.87 12.35
CA ARG A 275 3.06 11.68 13.08
C ARG A 275 4.49 11.81 13.60
N ALA A 276 5.41 12.33 12.78
CA ALA A 276 6.76 12.70 13.22
C ALA A 276 6.73 13.68 14.40
N ALA A 277 5.85 14.69 14.35
CA ALA A 277 5.67 15.62 15.46
C ALA A 277 5.21 14.92 16.75
N ALA A 278 4.27 13.97 16.64
CA ALA A 278 3.76 13.21 17.77
C ALA A 278 4.84 12.31 18.38
N GLN A 279 5.65 11.63 17.56
CA GLN A 279 6.76 10.79 17.99
C GLN A 279 7.88 11.56 18.72
N LEU A 280 7.99 12.87 18.46
CA LEU A 280 8.93 13.79 19.12
C LEU A 280 8.37 14.48 20.37
N LEU A 281 7.14 14.16 20.79
CA LEU A 281 6.68 14.65 22.10
C LEU A 281 7.63 14.10 23.21
N PRO A 282 7.88 14.85 24.29
CA PRO A 282 8.76 14.39 25.37
C PRO A 282 8.14 13.24 26.18
N GLY A 283 8.93 12.20 26.49
CA GLY A 283 8.55 11.04 27.32
C GLY A 283 9.45 9.82 27.05
N ASP A 284 9.33 8.78 27.87
CA ASP A 284 10.18 7.57 27.79
C ASP A 284 10.06 6.82 26.44
N ASP A 285 8.93 6.99 25.78
CA ASP A 285 8.56 6.41 24.49
C ASP A 285 8.89 7.34 23.30
N MET A 286 9.76 8.34 23.47
CA MET A 286 10.10 9.29 22.40
C MET A 286 10.91 8.56 21.33
N ASN A 287 10.47 8.62 20.08
CA ASN A 287 11.08 7.88 18.98
C ASN A 287 11.52 8.82 17.86
N ALA A 288 12.68 9.44 18.05
CA ALA A 288 13.27 10.36 17.08
C ALA A 288 13.70 9.67 15.77
N LYS A 289 14.02 8.37 15.79
CA LYS A 289 14.37 7.62 14.57
C LYS A 289 13.17 7.50 13.64
N SER A 290 12.03 7.03 14.15
CA SER A 290 10.80 6.95 13.37
C SER A 290 10.32 8.34 12.92
N ALA A 291 10.55 9.38 13.73
CA ALA A 291 10.19 10.74 13.35
C ALA A 291 11.01 11.27 12.17
N LEU A 292 12.30 10.89 12.11
CA LEU A 292 13.16 11.23 10.99
C LEU A 292 12.72 10.50 9.71
N GLU A 293 12.36 9.22 9.81
CA GLU A 293 11.83 8.43 8.70
C GLU A 293 10.53 9.03 8.15
N ASP A 294 9.57 9.35 9.03
CA ASP A 294 8.31 9.98 8.66
C ASP A 294 8.52 11.37 8.03
N GLY A 295 9.44 12.17 8.58
CA GLY A 295 9.79 13.47 8.03
C GLY A 295 10.42 13.38 6.63
N LYS A 296 11.29 12.39 6.40
CA LYS A 296 11.89 12.11 5.08
C LYS A 296 10.85 11.61 4.09
N ALA A 297 9.97 10.71 4.50
CA ALA A 297 8.87 10.23 3.67
C ALA A 297 7.91 11.37 3.29
N ALA A 298 7.62 12.29 4.22
CA ALA A 298 6.80 13.47 3.94
C ALA A 298 7.45 14.42 2.92
N GLU A 299 8.77 14.65 3.02
CA GLU A 299 9.51 15.44 2.02
C GLU A 299 9.45 14.78 0.63
N THR A 300 9.64 13.46 0.54
CA THR A 300 9.58 12.74 -0.74
C THR A 300 8.22 12.86 -1.41
N LEU A 301 7.13 12.82 -0.62
CA LEU A 301 5.76 12.91 -1.14
C LEU A 301 5.35 14.35 -1.49
N ASP A 302 5.75 15.33 -0.68
CA ASP A 302 5.49 16.75 -0.93
C ASP A 302 6.73 17.59 -0.61
N PRO A 303 7.63 17.78 -1.59
CA PRO A 303 8.83 18.59 -1.41
C PRO A 303 8.55 20.07 -1.12
N SER A 304 7.33 20.54 -1.35
CA SER A 304 6.89 21.91 -1.04
C SER A 304 6.38 22.04 0.40
N TYR A 305 6.35 20.96 1.18
CA TYR A 305 5.80 20.99 2.53
C TYR A 305 6.85 21.34 3.59
N ALA A 306 7.00 22.64 3.87
CA ALA A 306 7.96 23.20 4.83
C ALA A 306 8.04 22.45 6.18
N LYS A 307 6.89 22.02 6.72
CA LYS A 307 6.85 21.31 8.01
C LYS A 307 7.56 19.97 7.97
N ALA A 308 7.62 19.27 6.84
CA ALA A 308 8.38 18.01 6.72
C ALA A 308 9.85 18.22 7.09
N TYR A 309 10.48 19.24 6.49
CA TYR A 309 11.85 19.64 6.78
C TYR A 309 12.07 20.05 8.23
N ALA A 310 11.15 20.85 8.80
CA ALA A 310 11.22 21.25 10.19
C ALA A 310 11.16 20.03 11.15
N ARG A 311 10.35 19.02 10.83
CA ARG A 311 10.26 17.78 11.63
C ARG A 311 11.49 16.89 11.48
N GLN A 312 12.04 16.76 10.28
CA GLN A 312 13.34 16.09 10.08
C GLN A 312 14.43 16.75 10.93
N ALA A 313 14.51 18.08 10.89
CA ALA A 313 15.53 18.80 11.64
C ALA A 313 15.37 18.63 13.16
N ALA A 314 14.13 18.66 13.67
CA ALA A 314 13.86 18.39 15.08
C ALA A 314 14.22 16.94 15.48
N ALA A 315 13.94 15.97 14.60
CA ALA A 315 14.29 14.57 14.84
C ALA A 315 15.81 14.34 14.83
N SER A 316 16.53 14.88 13.85
CA SER A 316 17.99 14.81 13.79
C SER A 316 18.65 15.50 14.97
N GLU A 317 18.14 16.64 15.43
CA GLU A 317 18.62 17.30 16.65
C GLU A 317 18.42 16.41 17.90
N ALA A 318 17.24 15.80 18.05
CA ALA A 318 16.97 14.86 19.14
C ALA A 318 17.85 13.60 19.12
N LEU A 319 18.41 13.26 17.96
CA LEU A 319 19.39 12.18 17.78
C LEU A 319 20.85 12.65 17.97
N GLY A 320 21.09 13.94 18.22
CA GLY A 320 22.43 14.54 18.31
C GLY A 320 23.09 14.85 16.96
N ASN A 321 22.37 14.68 15.85
CA ASN A 321 22.86 14.88 14.48
C ASN A 321 22.59 16.33 13.99
N ILE A 322 23.25 17.32 14.59
CA ILE A 322 23.06 18.74 14.25
C ILE A 322 23.32 19.03 12.77
N THR A 323 24.36 18.41 12.18
CA THR A 323 24.69 18.56 10.76
C THR A 323 23.52 18.15 9.86
N GLU A 324 22.90 17.00 10.13
CA GLU A 324 21.75 16.53 9.35
C GLU A 324 20.53 17.44 9.52
N ALA A 325 20.32 17.97 10.74
CA ALA A 325 19.25 18.92 11.02
C ALA A 325 19.42 20.21 10.21
N GLN A 326 20.63 20.77 10.17
CA GLN A 326 20.95 21.94 9.36
C GLN A 326 20.82 21.65 7.87
N ASP A 327 21.24 20.47 7.40
CA ASP A 327 21.13 20.09 5.97
C ASP A 327 19.67 19.97 5.53
N ALA A 328 18.78 19.42 6.37
CA ALA A 328 17.35 19.35 6.06
C ALA A 328 16.76 20.74 5.81
N ILE A 329 17.01 21.71 6.69
CA ILE A 329 16.48 23.07 6.52
C ILE A 329 17.15 23.78 5.33
N ALA A 330 18.46 23.63 5.14
CA ALA A 330 19.16 24.20 4.00
C ALA A 330 18.60 23.67 2.67
N ARG A 331 18.30 22.36 2.57
CA ARG A 331 17.63 21.78 1.39
C ARG A 331 16.27 22.45 1.13
N ALA A 332 15.47 22.67 2.16
CA ALA A 332 14.19 23.36 2.03
C ALA A 332 14.38 24.79 1.48
N LEU A 333 15.27 25.58 2.09
CA LEU A 333 15.48 26.99 1.75
C LEU A 333 16.14 27.23 0.38
N ARG A 334 16.78 26.21 -0.22
CA ARG A 334 17.25 26.27 -1.62
C ARG A 334 16.11 26.20 -2.64
N ARG A 335 14.91 25.78 -2.23
CA ARG A 335 13.77 25.67 -3.14
C ARG A 335 13.06 27.01 -3.31
N LYS A 336 12.63 27.33 -4.52
CA LYS A 336 11.98 28.61 -4.87
C LYS A 336 10.64 28.85 -4.20
N ASP A 337 9.91 27.78 -3.92
CA ASP A 337 8.64 27.81 -3.19
C ASP A 337 8.81 28.00 -1.68
N LEU A 338 9.99 27.71 -1.13
CA LEU A 338 10.27 27.75 0.32
C LEU A 338 11.35 28.75 0.75
N GLU A 339 12.10 29.37 -0.18
CA GLU A 339 13.20 30.30 0.13
C GLU A 339 12.76 31.53 0.94
N ASN A 340 11.45 31.82 1.00
CA ASN A 340 10.88 32.92 1.76
C ASN A 340 10.14 32.50 3.05
N ASP A 341 10.20 31.22 3.45
CA ASP A 341 9.56 30.74 4.68
C ASP A 341 10.34 31.22 5.91
N SER A 342 9.76 32.18 6.65
CA SER A 342 10.41 32.79 7.80
C SER A 342 10.68 31.80 8.93
N ALA A 343 9.80 30.82 9.15
CA ALA A 343 9.95 29.84 10.22
C ALA A 343 11.11 28.87 9.93
N LEU A 344 11.31 28.49 8.65
CA LEU A 344 12.48 27.73 8.23
C LEU A 344 13.76 28.54 8.39
N VAL A 345 13.76 29.83 8.02
CA VAL A 345 14.93 30.71 8.23
C VAL A 345 15.26 30.83 9.72
N ASP A 346 14.27 31.10 10.57
CA ASP A 346 14.45 31.21 12.03
C ASP A 346 15.01 29.91 12.61
N ARG A 347 14.46 28.76 12.18
CA ARG A 347 14.94 27.44 12.60
C ARG A 347 16.37 27.18 12.13
N PHE A 348 16.72 27.56 10.91
CA PHE A 348 18.06 27.39 10.38
C PHE A 348 19.08 28.19 11.18
N LEU A 349 18.79 29.46 11.46
CA LEU A 349 19.65 30.33 12.27
C LEU A 349 19.80 29.79 13.69
N SER A 350 18.71 29.33 14.31
CA SER A 350 18.75 28.70 15.64
C SER A 350 19.69 27.48 15.67
N LEU A 351 19.63 26.61 14.67
CA LEU A 351 20.50 25.43 14.55
C LEU A 351 21.97 25.76 14.29
N LEU A 352 22.24 26.92 13.69
CA LEU A 352 23.59 27.38 13.39
C LEU A 352 24.25 28.03 14.61
N VAL A 353 23.51 28.83 15.37
CA VAL A 353 24.03 29.60 16.52
C VAL A 353 23.94 28.80 17.83
N GLY A 354 23.30 27.63 17.83
CA GLY A 354 23.21 26.75 19.00
C GLY A 354 22.12 27.15 20.00
N GLY A 355 21.00 27.70 19.52
CA GLY A 355 19.82 28.01 20.33
C GLY A 355 19.80 29.39 20.99
N ASP A 356 20.95 30.06 21.16
CA ASP A 356 21.02 31.43 21.68
C ASP A 356 20.85 32.44 20.54
N VAL A 357 19.59 32.72 20.20
CA VAL A 357 19.20 33.76 19.23
C VAL A 357 19.30 35.13 19.90
N ALA A 358 20.46 35.49 20.47
CA ALA A 358 20.76 36.90 20.64
C ALA A 358 20.73 37.52 19.23
N PRO A 359 20.13 38.70 19.03
CA PRO A 359 19.94 39.28 17.71
C PRO A 359 21.31 39.66 17.17
N LEU A 360 21.96 38.73 16.47
CA LEU A 360 23.09 39.04 15.63
C LEU A 360 22.53 40.01 14.59
N ASN A 361 23.00 41.26 14.65
CA ASN A 361 22.80 42.16 13.54
C ASN A 361 23.44 41.53 12.28
N GLY A 362 22.99 41.90 11.08
CA GLY A 362 23.33 41.15 9.86
C GLY A 362 24.80 41.28 9.52
N THR A 363 25.49 42.32 10.01
CA THR A 363 26.95 42.41 10.01
C THR A 363 27.59 41.29 10.84
N ALA A 364 27.16 41.07 12.09
CA ALA A 364 27.68 40.02 12.96
C ALA A 364 27.33 38.61 12.44
N LEU A 365 26.12 38.45 11.88
CA LEU A 365 25.71 37.19 11.27
C LEU A 365 26.55 36.87 10.02
N ARG A 366 26.79 37.86 9.15
CA ARG A 366 27.64 37.72 7.97
C ARG A 366 29.07 37.36 8.33
N GLN A 367 29.68 38.07 9.28
CA GLN A 367 31.03 37.77 9.77
C GLN A 367 31.13 36.37 10.36
N TRP A 368 30.10 35.92 11.07
CA TRP A 368 30.03 34.57 11.64
C TRP A 368 29.99 33.46 10.59
N PHE A 369 29.34 33.71 9.44
CA PHE A 369 29.34 32.80 8.29
C PHE A 369 30.66 32.80 7.53
N GLU A 370 31.29 33.97 7.38
CA GLU A 370 32.56 34.10 6.66
C GLU A 370 33.74 33.48 7.41
N ALA A 371 33.63 33.31 8.73
CA ALA A 371 34.67 32.73 9.58
C ALA A 371 34.90 31.22 9.37
N ASP A 372 33.98 30.49 8.72
CA ASP A 372 34.04 29.04 8.56
C ASP A 372 33.55 28.61 7.16
N SER A 373 34.46 28.01 6.39
CA SER A 373 34.20 27.59 5.00
C SER A 373 33.07 26.55 4.90
N SER A 374 32.89 25.71 5.92
CA SER A 374 31.81 24.72 5.95
C SER A 374 30.43 25.38 6.09
N ARG A 375 30.34 26.50 6.82
CA ARG A 375 29.12 27.29 6.98
C ARG A 375 28.80 28.05 5.71
N LYS A 376 29.82 28.61 5.06
CA LYS A 376 29.70 29.28 3.76
C LYS A 376 29.15 28.35 2.68
N GLU A 377 29.64 27.11 2.62
CA GLU A 377 29.13 26.13 1.66
C GLU A 377 27.68 25.73 1.97
N ARG A 378 27.29 25.69 3.25
CA ARG A 378 25.93 25.32 3.64
C ARG A 378 24.87 26.35 3.27
N ILE A 379 25.22 27.64 3.32
CA ILE A 379 24.32 28.73 2.90
C ILE A 379 24.39 29.02 1.40
N LYS A 380 25.32 28.39 0.69
CA LYS A 380 25.48 28.53 -0.75
C LYS A 380 24.17 28.16 -1.45
N ASP A 381 23.81 29.01 -2.41
CA ASP A 381 22.60 28.92 -3.24
C ASP A 381 21.28 29.07 -2.47
N ILE A 382 21.31 29.44 -1.18
CA ILE A 382 20.10 29.84 -0.44
C ILE A 382 19.78 31.30 -0.76
N GLY A 383 18.60 31.53 -1.34
CA GLY A 383 18.08 32.85 -1.71
C GLY A 383 17.10 33.43 -0.70
N GLY A 384 16.13 34.18 -1.22
CA GLY A 384 14.93 34.62 -0.51
C GLY A 384 15.17 35.38 0.80
N GLU A 385 14.47 34.95 1.84
CA GLU A 385 14.42 35.63 3.14
C GLU A 385 15.75 35.57 3.88
N LEU A 386 16.47 34.45 3.84
CA LEU A 386 17.78 34.35 4.47
C LEU A 386 18.76 35.35 3.86
N LYS A 387 18.80 35.43 2.52
CA LYS A 387 19.65 36.39 1.80
C LYS A 387 19.29 37.82 2.16
N ARG A 388 17.99 38.18 2.19
CA ARG A 388 17.55 39.51 2.61
C ARG A 388 18.03 39.84 4.03
N ARG A 389 17.92 38.91 4.99
CA ARG A 389 18.38 39.16 6.37
C ARG A 389 19.91 39.30 6.49
N LEU A 390 20.67 38.60 5.64
CA LEU A 390 22.13 38.75 5.56
C LEU A 390 22.56 40.06 4.87
N GLU A 391 21.71 40.62 4.03
CA GLU A 391 21.94 41.87 3.28
C GLU A 391 21.35 43.11 3.95
N ALA A 392 20.32 42.98 4.79
CA ALA A 392 19.50 44.09 5.31
C ALA A 392 20.02 44.77 6.58
N LEU A 393 21.30 44.60 6.93
CA LEU A 393 21.98 45.29 8.02
C LEU A 393 23.40 45.66 7.54
#